data_AF-A0A951IP91-F1
#
_entry.id   AF-A0A951IP91-F1
#
_cell.length_a   1.000
_cell.length_b   1.000
_cell.length_c   1.000
_cell.angle_alpha   90.00
_cell.angle_beta   90.00
_cell.angle_gamma   90.00
#
_symmetry.space_group_name_H-M   'P 1'
#
loop_
_entity.id
_entity.type
_entity.pdbx_description
1 polymer ?
#
loop_
_entity_poly.entity_id
_entity_poly.type
_entity_poly.pdbx_seq_one_letter_code
_entity_poly.pdbx_strand_id
1 'polypeptide(L)'
;MPLKALLGALFGTLNRLSDLEARLLNCVRARLDDRMVVLWDKQVQMINKVQRLPDGVEVNFYRMKDGRPSFDADLAFPNKTEELELARIEIKLANTSQKLRARVWCVNGFLFMIEYEGSVKYFEEAAGADEQSGLEITCELIADLAATS
;
A
#
# COMPACT_ATOMS: atom_id res chain seq x y z
N MET A 1 -37.38 -13.78 -0.54
CA MET A 1 -36.04 -13.29 -0.15
C MET A 1 -35.77 -12.03 -0.94
N PRO A 2 -35.59 -10.84 -0.34
CA PRO A 2 -35.50 -9.64 -1.14
C PRO A 2 -34.10 -9.49 -1.74
N LEU A 3 -34.09 -9.14 -3.02
CA LEU A 3 -32.97 -8.89 -3.94
C LEU A 3 -31.92 -7.86 -3.46
N LYS A 4 -32.03 -7.36 -2.21
CA LYS A 4 -31.17 -6.32 -1.63
C LYS A 4 -29.80 -6.85 -1.18
N ALA A 5 -29.67 -8.14 -0.90
CA ALA A 5 -28.38 -8.72 -0.48
C ALA A 5 -27.38 -8.92 -1.64
N LEU A 6 -27.86 -8.96 -2.89
CA LEU A 6 -27.02 -9.28 -4.05
C LEU A 6 -26.39 -8.03 -4.71
N LEU A 7 -26.97 -6.84 -4.48
CA LEU A 7 -26.45 -5.59 -5.05
C LEU A 7 -25.42 -4.89 -4.15
N GLY A 8 -25.35 -5.24 -2.87
CA GLY A 8 -24.28 -4.77 -1.97
C GLY A 8 -22.91 -5.35 -2.28
N ALA A 9 -22.85 -6.48 -3.01
CA ALA A 9 -21.59 -7.13 -3.42
C ALA A 9 -21.01 -6.57 -4.74
N LEU A 10 -21.77 -5.76 -5.48
CA LEU A 10 -21.37 -5.25 -6.81
C LEU A 10 -21.16 -3.73 -6.86
N PHE A 11 -21.37 -3.04 -5.75
CA PHE A 11 -21.04 -1.62 -5.58
C PHE A 11 -20.29 -1.39 -4.26
N GLY A 12 -19.14 -2.05 -4.14
CA GLY A 12 -18.15 -1.74 -3.10
C GLY A 12 -17.43 -0.42 -3.38
N THR A 13 -18.15 0.70 -3.43
CA THR A 13 -17.52 1.99 -3.15
C THR A 13 -17.42 2.11 -1.64
N LEU A 14 -16.19 2.11 -1.12
CA LEU A 14 -15.66 2.86 0.05
C LEU A 14 -14.53 2.06 0.72
N ASN A 15 -13.36 2.70 0.79
CA ASN A 15 -12.03 2.28 1.26
C ASN A 15 -11.22 1.35 0.34
N ARG A 16 -10.62 1.93 -0.72
CA ARG A 16 -9.60 1.26 -1.56
C ARG A 16 -8.43 0.78 -0.70
N LEU A 17 -7.86 1.68 0.09
CA LEU A 17 -6.83 1.39 1.07
C LEU A 17 -7.45 1.36 2.48
N SER A 18 -6.94 0.50 3.36
CA SER A 18 -7.17 0.61 4.79
C SER A 18 -6.45 1.83 5.37
N ASP A 19 -6.81 2.23 6.59
CA ASP A 19 -6.15 3.35 7.26
C ASP A 19 -4.67 3.06 7.51
N LEU A 20 -4.33 1.80 7.83
CA LEU A 20 -2.93 1.39 7.97
C LEU A 20 -2.22 1.50 6.61
N GLU A 21 -2.76 0.89 5.56
CA GLU A 21 -2.17 0.92 4.21
C GLU A 21 -1.92 2.36 3.74
N ALA A 22 -2.90 3.26 3.92
CA ALA A 22 -2.76 4.66 3.58
C ALA A 22 -1.64 5.35 4.37
N ARG A 23 -1.55 5.11 5.70
CA ARG A 23 -0.48 5.65 6.54
C ARG A 23 0.90 5.12 6.13
N LEU A 24 1.01 3.84 5.76
CA LEU A 24 2.27 3.25 5.29
C LEU A 24 2.73 3.84 3.96
N LEU A 25 1.83 3.93 2.97
CA LEU A 25 2.15 4.52 1.67
C LEU A 25 2.47 6.01 1.79
N ASN A 26 1.82 6.74 2.71
CA ASN A 26 2.16 8.14 3.00
C ASN A 26 3.54 8.26 3.68
N CYS A 27 3.92 7.30 4.51
CA CYS A 27 5.25 7.28 5.14
C CYS A 27 6.35 7.12 4.08
N VAL A 28 6.15 6.26 3.06
CA VAL A 28 7.05 6.15 1.90
C VAL A 28 7.06 7.45 1.11
N ARG A 29 5.87 7.99 0.76
CA ARG A 29 5.73 9.25 0.01
C ARG A 29 6.54 10.39 0.63
N ALA A 30 6.52 10.52 1.97
CA ALA A 30 7.22 11.57 2.69
C ALA A 30 8.77 11.48 2.59
N ARG A 31 9.30 10.39 2.05
CA ARG A 31 10.75 10.17 1.85
C ARG A 31 11.20 10.32 0.40
N LEU A 32 10.28 10.42 -0.54
CA LEU A 32 10.59 10.54 -1.97
C LEU A 32 10.97 11.97 -2.32
N ASP A 33 11.80 12.13 -3.36
CA ASP A 33 12.05 13.45 -3.97
C ASP A 33 10.83 13.98 -4.74
N ASP A 34 10.82 15.28 -5.02
CA ASP A 34 9.69 15.97 -5.66
C ASP A 34 9.23 15.32 -6.98
N ARG A 35 10.18 14.81 -7.78
CA ARG A 35 9.85 14.19 -9.07
C ARG A 35 9.20 12.83 -8.86
N MET A 36 9.71 12.03 -7.94
CA MET A 36 9.19 10.71 -7.63
C MET A 36 7.86 10.77 -6.88
N VAL A 37 7.65 11.76 -6.02
CA VAL A 37 6.36 12.01 -5.35
C VAL A 37 5.22 12.16 -6.35
N VAL A 38 5.44 12.87 -7.47
CA VAL A 38 4.39 13.05 -8.48
C VAL A 38 3.98 11.73 -9.15
N LEU A 39 4.96 10.88 -9.50
CA LEU A 39 4.69 9.56 -10.08
C LEU A 39 4.02 8.65 -9.05
N TRP A 40 4.52 8.67 -7.81
CA TRP A 40 3.95 7.93 -6.68
C TRP A 40 2.48 8.27 -6.45
N ASP A 41 2.15 9.56 -6.34
CA ASP A 41 0.78 10.02 -6.08
C ASP A 41 -0.17 9.58 -7.20
N LYS A 42 0.24 9.71 -8.47
CA LYS A 42 -0.56 9.23 -9.61
C LYS A 42 -0.77 7.72 -9.55
N GLN A 43 0.28 6.96 -9.28
CA GLN A 43 0.19 5.51 -9.18
C GLN A 43 -0.72 5.06 -8.04
N VAL A 44 -0.65 5.70 -6.86
CA VAL A 44 -1.52 5.42 -5.71
C VAL A 44 -2.97 5.77 -6.01
N GLN A 45 -3.24 6.94 -6.61
CA GLN A 45 -4.58 7.36 -7.00
C GLN A 45 -5.25 6.40 -7.99
N MET A 46 -4.47 5.72 -8.83
CA MET A 46 -4.98 4.76 -9.81
C MET A 46 -5.32 3.39 -9.21
N ILE A 47 -4.85 3.05 -7.99
CA ILE A 47 -5.12 1.75 -7.35
C ILE A 47 -6.63 1.62 -7.17
N ASN A 48 -7.28 0.70 -7.88
CA ASN A 48 -8.73 0.54 -7.87
C ASN A 48 -9.23 -0.85 -7.51
N LYS A 49 -8.30 -1.77 -7.29
CA LYS A 49 -8.55 -3.07 -6.71
C LYS A 49 -7.40 -3.39 -5.76
N VAL A 50 -7.75 -3.77 -4.54
CA VAL A 50 -6.79 -4.23 -3.53
C VAL A 50 -7.13 -5.66 -3.17
N GLN A 51 -6.16 -6.56 -3.30
CA GLN A 51 -6.29 -7.96 -2.93
C GLN A 51 -5.46 -8.20 -1.67
N ARG A 52 -6.13 -8.60 -0.60
CA ARG A 52 -5.48 -8.94 0.68
C ARG A 52 -5.43 -10.45 0.80
N LEU A 53 -4.25 -11.01 1.03
CA LEU A 53 -4.08 -12.44 1.27
C LEU A 53 -4.55 -12.82 2.68
N PRO A 54 -4.84 -14.11 2.95
CA PRO A 54 -5.21 -14.57 4.29
C PRO A 54 -4.22 -14.12 5.36
N ASP A 55 -4.76 -13.77 6.53
CA ASP A 55 -4.02 -13.23 7.68
C ASP A 55 -3.25 -11.91 7.44
N GLY A 56 -3.45 -11.30 6.27
CA GLY A 56 -2.92 -9.97 5.95
C GLY A 56 -1.41 -9.94 5.80
N VAL A 57 -0.79 -11.07 5.45
CA VAL A 57 0.65 -11.16 5.19
C VAL A 57 1.08 -10.42 3.93
N GLU A 58 0.15 -10.20 3.00
CA GLU A 58 0.40 -9.54 1.72
C GLU A 58 -0.84 -8.79 1.23
N VAL A 59 -0.60 -7.61 0.66
CA VAL A 59 -1.62 -6.74 0.07
C VAL A 59 -1.16 -6.30 -1.31
N ASN A 60 -1.85 -6.75 -2.35
CA ASN A 60 -1.55 -6.44 -3.75
C ASN A 60 -2.44 -5.32 -4.28
N PHE A 61 -1.82 -4.37 -4.98
CA PHE A 61 -2.46 -3.19 -5.54
C PHE A 61 -2.58 -3.30 -7.06
N TYR A 62 -3.81 -3.23 -7.55
CA TYR A 62 -4.12 -3.31 -8.96
C TYR A 62 -4.75 -2.03 -9.48
N ARG A 63 -4.42 -1.72 -10.74
CA ARG A 63 -4.96 -0.61 -11.54
C ARG A 63 -5.73 -1.26 -12.69
N MET A 64 -7.01 -1.52 -12.48
CA MET A 64 -7.84 -2.27 -13.39
C MET A 64 -8.49 -1.34 -14.42
N LYS A 65 -8.49 -1.73 -15.70
CA LYS A 65 -9.25 -1.09 -16.77
C LYS A 65 -9.98 -2.20 -17.53
N ASP A 66 -11.29 -2.06 -17.70
CA ASP A 66 -12.14 -3.04 -18.39
C ASP A 66 -11.95 -4.49 -17.88
N GLY A 67 -11.82 -4.63 -16.55
CA GLY A 67 -11.66 -5.92 -15.88
C GLY A 67 -10.25 -6.53 -15.93
N ARG A 68 -9.25 -5.83 -16.49
CA ARG A 68 -7.86 -6.31 -16.60
C ARG A 68 -6.86 -5.35 -15.96
N PRO A 69 -5.72 -5.82 -15.42
CA PRO A 69 -4.64 -4.92 -15.00
C PRO A 69 -4.18 -4.03 -16.17
N SER A 70 -3.92 -2.77 -15.89
CA SER A 70 -3.49 -1.75 -16.84
C SER A 70 -2.30 -1.00 -16.26
N PHE A 71 -1.26 -0.86 -17.08
CA PHE A 71 0.01 -0.21 -16.72
C PHE A 71 0.29 0.87 -17.76
N ASP A 72 0.15 2.12 -17.34
CA ASP A 72 0.50 3.27 -18.18
C ASP A 72 2.01 3.52 -18.06
N ALA A 73 2.75 3.27 -19.14
CA ALA A 73 4.20 3.36 -19.17
C ALA A 73 4.73 4.76 -18.82
N ASP A 74 3.92 5.81 -19.05
CA ASP A 74 4.28 7.19 -18.71
C ASP A 74 4.24 7.46 -17.20
N LEU A 75 3.62 6.56 -16.44
CA LEU A 75 3.54 6.61 -14.99
C LEU A 75 4.55 5.69 -14.30
N ALA A 76 5.28 4.86 -15.05
CA ALA A 76 6.30 3.99 -14.48
C ALA A 76 7.45 4.81 -13.89
N PHE A 77 7.98 4.35 -12.75
CA PHE A 77 9.24 4.85 -12.24
C PHE A 77 10.38 4.54 -13.22
N PRO A 78 11.44 5.38 -13.28
CA PRO A 78 12.64 5.08 -14.07
C PRO A 78 13.28 3.74 -13.73
N ASN A 79 13.30 3.35 -12.45
CA ASN A 79 13.78 2.04 -12.03
C ASN A 79 12.73 0.97 -12.34
N LYS A 80 13.02 0.14 -13.34
CA LYS A 80 12.15 -0.91 -13.85
C LYS A 80 12.65 -2.31 -13.49
N THR A 81 13.44 -2.42 -12.42
CA THR A 81 13.82 -3.72 -11.85
C THR A 81 12.55 -4.58 -11.67
N GLU A 82 12.64 -5.85 -12.05
CA GLU A 82 11.49 -6.77 -12.08
C GLU A 82 10.79 -6.83 -10.73
N GLU A 83 11.57 -7.01 -9.65
CA GLU A 83 11.10 -6.92 -8.26
C GLU A 83 12.06 -6.00 -7.49
N LEU A 84 11.53 -4.89 -6.99
CA LEU A 84 12.27 -3.88 -6.25
C LEU A 84 11.65 -3.72 -4.86
N GLU A 85 12.35 -4.19 -3.83
CA GLU A 85 12.04 -3.82 -2.45
C GLU A 85 12.39 -2.33 -2.31
N LEU A 86 11.38 -1.47 -2.28
CA LEU A 86 11.56 -0.02 -2.25
C LEU A 86 11.86 0.47 -0.85
N ALA A 87 11.08 -0.01 0.13
CA ALA A 87 11.09 0.53 1.47
C ALA A 87 10.84 -0.54 2.52
N ARG A 88 11.48 -0.35 3.68
CA ARG A 88 11.20 -1.07 4.92
C ARG A 88 10.50 -0.14 5.88
N ILE A 89 9.49 -0.67 6.56
CA ILE A 89 8.67 0.08 7.50
C ILE A 89 8.60 -0.69 8.81
N GLU A 90 8.83 0.01 9.92
CA GLU A 90 8.57 -0.49 11.28
C GLU A 90 7.41 0.30 11.90
N ILE A 91 6.42 -0.45 12.39
CA ILE A 91 5.20 0.05 13.02
C ILE A 91 5.23 -0.40 14.49
N LYS A 92 5.10 0.54 15.41
CA LYS A 92 5.00 0.27 16.85
C LYS A 92 3.69 0.83 17.40
N LEU A 93 3.10 0.12 18.36
CA LEU A 93 2.07 0.71 19.21
C LEU A 93 2.72 1.30 20.46
N ALA A 94 2.52 2.61 20.66
CA ALA A 94 2.92 3.31 21.87
C ALA A 94 2.40 2.58 23.11
N ASN A 95 3.20 2.57 24.17
CA ASN A 95 2.91 1.91 25.44
C ASN A 95 2.75 0.37 25.35
N THR A 96 3.19 -0.25 24.26
CA THR A 96 3.26 -1.72 24.12
C THR A 96 4.63 -2.17 23.63
N SER A 97 4.94 -3.46 23.77
CA SER A 97 6.11 -4.08 23.12
C SER A 97 5.80 -4.63 21.72
N GLN A 98 4.58 -4.42 21.23
CA GLN A 98 4.13 -4.95 19.94
C GLN A 98 4.76 -4.14 18.80
N LYS A 99 5.27 -4.86 17.81
CA LYS A 99 5.82 -4.28 16.58
C LYS A 99 5.42 -5.11 15.37
N LEU A 100 5.28 -4.44 14.24
CA LEU A 100 5.07 -5.05 12.94
C LEU A 100 6.08 -4.47 11.97
N ARG A 101 6.56 -5.30 11.06
CA ARG A 101 7.40 -4.86 9.95
C ARG A 101 6.63 -5.04 8.65
N ALA A 102 6.81 -4.08 7.76
CA ALA A 102 6.26 -4.13 6.42
C ALA A 102 7.34 -3.80 5.39
N ARG A 103 7.21 -4.35 4.20
CA ARG A 103 8.04 -4.05 3.03
C ARG A 103 7.16 -3.59 1.91
N VAL A 104 7.57 -2.51 1.24
CA VAL A 104 6.84 -1.97 0.08
C VAL A 104 7.61 -2.33 -1.17
N TRP A 105 6.91 -2.93 -2.13
CA TRP A 105 7.51 -3.48 -3.33
C TRP A 105 6.99 -2.78 -4.58
N CYS A 106 7.91 -2.54 -5.51
CA CYS A 106 7.62 -2.15 -6.88
C CYS A 106 7.95 -3.29 -7.84
N VAL A 107 7.18 -3.42 -8.91
CA VAL A 107 7.41 -4.39 -9.99
C VAL A 107 7.41 -3.66 -11.31
N ASN A 108 8.50 -3.78 -12.09
CA ASN A 108 8.64 -3.14 -13.40
C ASN A 108 8.32 -1.63 -13.40
N GLY A 109 8.72 -0.92 -12.33
CA GLY A 109 8.47 0.52 -12.18
C GLY A 109 7.09 0.89 -11.64
N PHE A 110 6.30 -0.06 -11.12
CA PHE A 110 4.99 0.22 -10.51
C PHE A 110 4.90 -0.24 -9.07
N LEU A 111 4.34 0.58 -8.18
CA LEU A 111 3.94 0.16 -6.82
C LEU A 111 3.01 -1.05 -6.93
N PHE A 112 3.43 -2.16 -6.33
CA PHE A 112 2.76 -3.45 -6.51
C PHE A 112 2.15 -3.96 -5.20
N MET A 113 2.89 -4.00 -4.10
CA MET A 113 2.38 -4.61 -2.87
C MET A 113 3.01 -4.07 -1.58
N ILE A 114 2.34 -4.39 -0.46
CA ILE A 114 2.91 -4.38 0.89
C ILE A 114 2.96 -5.83 1.39
N GLU A 115 4.14 -6.26 1.82
CA GLU A 115 4.36 -7.52 2.53
C GLU A 115 4.53 -7.24 4.03
N TYR A 116 3.91 -8.04 4.89
CA TYR A 116 3.98 -7.90 6.35
C TYR A 116 4.68 -9.10 7.00
N GLU A 117 5.61 -8.84 7.93
CA GLU A 117 6.22 -9.89 8.77
C GLU A 117 5.31 -10.19 9.97
N GLY A 118 4.20 -10.90 9.72
CA GLY A 118 3.26 -11.36 10.76
C GLY A 118 1.82 -10.89 10.53
N SER A 119 0.97 -11.07 11.54
CA SER A 119 -0.45 -10.71 11.46
C SER A 119 -0.65 -9.20 11.56
N VAL A 120 -1.36 -8.62 10.59
CA VAL A 120 -1.66 -7.19 10.52
C VAL A 120 -2.90 -6.78 11.35
N LYS A 121 -3.74 -7.74 11.76
CA LYS A 121 -5.09 -7.47 12.30
C LYS A 121 -5.10 -6.47 13.45
N TYR A 122 -4.22 -6.65 14.43
CA TYR A 122 -4.13 -5.77 15.59
C TYR A 122 -3.72 -4.33 15.23
N PHE A 123 -2.86 -4.19 14.23
CA PHE A 123 -2.38 -2.89 13.76
C PHE A 123 -3.42 -2.18 12.87
N GLU A 124 -4.22 -2.94 12.11
CA GLU A 124 -5.38 -2.41 11.37
C GLU A 124 -6.45 -1.88 12.33
N GLU A 125 -6.78 -2.66 13.37
CA GLU A 125 -7.72 -2.22 14.41
C GLU A 125 -7.23 -0.95 15.11
N ALA A 126 -5.93 -0.88 15.44
CA ALA A 126 -5.34 0.32 16.00
C ALA A 126 -5.37 1.51 15.02
N ALA A 127 -5.10 1.29 13.73
CA ALA A 127 -5.06 2.36 12.74
C ALA A 127 -6.41 3.02 12.47
N GLY A 128 -7.50 2.25 12.57
CA GLY A 128 -8.87 2.71 12.43
C GLY A 128 -9.53 3.25 13.71
N ALA A 129 -8.90 3.07 14.87
CA ALA A 129 -9.28 3.80 16.08
C ALA A 129 -8.79 5.26 15.98
N ASP A 130 -9.54 6.20 16.59
CA ASP A 130 -9.32 7.66 16.57
C ASP A 130 -7.85 8.13 16.61
N GLU A 131 -7.59 9.37 16.18
CA GLU A 131 -6.28 10.01 15.94
C GLU A 131 -5.16 9.81 17.01
N GLN A 132 -5.49 9.31 18.20
CA GLN A 132 -4.57 8.94 19.28
C GLN A 132 -4.19 7.45 19.32
N SER A 133 -4.32 6.72 18.21
CA SER A 133 -3.98 5.28 18.12
C SER A 133 -2.56 4.88 18.53
N GLY A 134 -1.69 5.84 18.83
CA GLY A 134 -0.34 5.59 19.34
C GLY A 134 0.54 4.88 18.33
N LEU A 135 0.15 4.84 17.06
CA LEU A 135 0.95 4.22 16.01
C LEU A 135 2.15 5.10 15.66
N GLU A 136 3.33 4.59 15.98
CA GLU A 136 4.60 5.15 15.54
C GLU A 136 5.06 4.40 14.30
N ILE A 137 5.10 5.09 13.16
CA ILE A 137 5.50 4.52 11.86
C ILE A 137 6.81 5.15 11.44
N THR A 138 7.80 4.30 11.20
CA THR A 138 9.11 4.69 10.67
C THR A 138 9.35 3.99 9.36
N CYS A 139 9.87 4.72 8.36
CA CYS A 139 10.17 4.19 7.03
C CYS A 139 11.65 4.39 6.71
N GLU A 140 12.22 3.48 5.96
CA GLU A 140 13.54 3.58 5.35
C GLU A 140 13.39 3.24 3.87
N LEU A 141 13.82 4.15 2.98
CA LEU A 141 13.98 3.82 1.57
C LEU A 141 15.26 3.03 1.41
N ILE A 142 15.17 1.85 0.79
CA ILE A 142 16.33 0.98 0.57
C ILE A 142 16.74 0.90 -0.91
N ALA A 143 15.92 1.47 -1.79
CA ALA A 143 16.18 1.57 -3.21
C ALA A 143 15.82 2.95 -3.76
N ASP A 144 16.45 3.31 -4.89
CA ASP A 144 16.19 4.53 -5.62
C ASP A 144 15.23 4.28 -6.79
N LEU A 145 14.09 4.96 -6.80
CA LEU A 145 13.10 4.90 -7.89
C LEU A 145 13.58 5.59 -9.17
N ALA A 146 14.55 6.51 -9.07
CA ALA A 146 15.09 7.26 -10.20
C ALA A 146 16.25 6.54 -10.91
N ALA A 147 16.81 5.49 -10.31
CA ALA A 147 17.87 4.70 -10.92
C ALA A 147 17.40 4.08 -12.23
N THR A 148 18.20 4.14 -13.29
CA THR A 148 17.88 3.48 -14.56
C THR A 148 18.39 2.05 -14.53
N SER A 149 17.49 1.09 -14.71
CA SER A 149 17.77 -0.35 -14.87
C SER A 149 17.81 -0.74 -16.34
#